data_AF-A0A9K3J3T5-F1
#
_entry.id   AF-A0A9K3J3T5-F1
#
_cell.length_a   1.000
_cell.length_b   1.000
_cell.length_c   1.000
_cell.angle_alpha   90.00
_cell.angle_beta   90.00
_cell.angle_gamma   90.00
#
_symmetry.space_group_name_H-M   'P 1'
#
loop_
_entity.id
_entity.type
_entity.pdbx_description
1 polymer ?
#
loop_
_entity_poly.entity_id
_entity_poly.type
_entity_poly.pdbx_seq_one_letter_code
_entity_poly.pdbx_strand_id
1 'polypeptide(L)'
;MKSVIGRYHKAKEEQQQQITSPTSEVKFWQREAAMLKQQLQSLQENHRQMMGEELSGLSVQDLQVMENQLEMSLRNIRTKKDQLLFEEIEELKRKGNIIHHENVELCKKVNHIREENTELYKQVYGIRETDSTNRNVFLTNALSIRDDPHATIHLQLSQPDQHEATEASLQSTSLG
;
A
#
# COMPACT_ATOMS: atom_id res chain seq x y z
N MET A 1 1.76 -42.00 34.29
CA MET A 1 0.56 -41.42 33.65
C MET A 1 -0.71 -41.54 34.52
N LYS A 2 -1.05 -42.72 35.08
CA LYS A 2 -2.22 -42.90 35.98
C LYS A 2 -2.28 -41.96 37.20
N SER A 3 -1.12 -41.64 37.79
CA SER A 3 -1.01 -40.70 38.92
C SER A 3 -1.36 -39.25 38.57
N VAL A 4 -1.03 -38.79 37.36
CA VAL A 4 -1.37 -37.42 36.90
C VAL A 4 -2.88 -37.31 36.65
N ILE A 5 -3.46 -38.33 36.03
CA ILE A 5 -4.91 -38.42 35.77
C ILE A 5 -5.71 -38.47 37.09
N GLY A 6 -5.24 -39.24 38.07
CA GLY A 6 -5.88 -39.31 39.39
C GLY A 6 -5.83 -37.98 40.16
N ARG A 7 -4.70 -37.25 40.08
CA ARG A 7 -4.59 -35.91 40.68
C ARG A 7 -5.51 -34.89 40.02
N TYR A 8 -5.64 -34.94 38.69
CA TYR A 8 -6.57 -34.08 37.94
C TYR A 8 -8.02 -34.38 38.31
N HIS A 9 -8.41 -35.65 38.37
CA HIS A 9 -9.76 -36.04 38.79
C HIS A 9 -10.09 -35.57 40.20
N LYS A 10 -9.17 -35.75 41.15
CA LYS A 10 -9.36 -35.30 42.52
C LYS A 10 -9.51 -33.77 42.62
N ALA A 11 -8.66 -33.00 41.94
CA ALA A 11 -8.75 -31.55 41.92
C ALA A 11 -10.06 -31.05 41.26
N LYS A 12 -10.48 -31.72 40.17
CA LYS A 12 -11.75 -31.44 39.50
C LYS A 12 -12.94 -31.75 40.39
N GLU A 13 -12.92 -32.87 41.11
CA GLU A 13 -13.97 -33.30 42.02
C GLU A 13 -14.05 -32.40 43.26
N GLU A 14 -12.91 -31.90 43.76
CA GLU A 14 -12.83 -30.87 44.82
C GLU A 14 -13.41 -29.52 44.35
N GLN A 15 -13.13 -29.09 43.11
CA GLN A 15 -13.79 -27.92 42.50
C GLN A 15 -15.30 -28.14 42.36
N GLN A 16 -15.73 -29.31 41.91
CA GLN A 16 -17.14 -29.64 41.74
C GLN A 16 -17.86 -29.66 43.10
N GLN A 17 -17.23 -30.22 44.14
CA GLN A 17 -17.74 -30.26 45.52
C GLN A 17 -17.90 -28.86 46.13
N GLN A 18 -17.01 -27.92 45.84
CA GLN A 18 -17.20 -26.50 46.21
C GLN A 18 -18.45 -25.88 45.60
N ILE A 19 -18.95 -26.41 44.47
CA ILE A 19 -20.09 -25.90 43.70
C ILE A 19 -21.35 -26.78 43.90
N THR A 20 -21.36 -27.70 44.87
CA THR A 20 -22.48 -28.66 45.04
C THR A 20 -23.75 -28.09 45.68
N SER A 21 -23.71 -26.90 46.27
CA SER A 21 -24.92 -26.25 46.82
C SER A 21 -25.30 -25.03 45.99
N PRO A 22 -26.60 -24.76 45.75
CA PRO A 22 -27.04 -23.57 45.02
C PRO A 22 -26.48 -22.27 45.61
N THR A 23 -26.29 -22.23 46.93
CA THR A 23 -25.68 -21.09 47.64
C THR A 23 -24.18 -20.98 47.46
N SER A 24 -23.45 -22.08 47.26
CA SER A 24 -22.00 -22.05 46.99
C SER A 24 -21.70 -21.73 45.53
N GLU A 25 -22.55 -22.18 44.59
CA GLU A 25 -22.49 -21.79 43.18
C GLU A 25 -22.73 -20.28 42.98
N VAL A 26 -23.77 -19.72 43.62
CA VAL A 26 -24.03 -18.27 43.56
C VAL A 26 -22.86 -17.47 44.11
N LYS A 27 -22.26 -17.90 45.24
CA LYS A 27 -21.09 -17.24 45.83
C LYS A 27 -19.85 -17.34 44.94
N PHE A 28 -19.67 -18.46 44.24
CA PHE A 28 -18.59 -18.64 43.28
C PHE A 28 -18.72 -17.66 42.12
N TRP A 29 -19.88 -17.63 41.46
CA TRP A 29 -20.11 -16.71 40.33
C TRP A 29 -20.07 -15.24 40.74
N GLN A 30 -20.51 -14.92 41.96
CA GLN A 30 -20.40 -13.56 42.50
C GLN A 30 -18.93 -13.14 42.66
N ARG A 31 -18.06 -14.03 43.15
CA ARG A 31 -16.62 -13.78 43.25
C ARG A 31 -16.01 -13.59 41.86
N GLU A 32 -16.34 -14.45 40.91
CA GLU A 32 -15.82 -14.34 39.54
C GLU A 32 -16.25 -13.05 38.84
N ALA A 33 -17.52 -12.69 38.96
CA ALA A 33 -18.03 -11.43 38.42
C ALA A 33 -17.31 -10.21 39.05
N ALA A 34 -17.05 -10.26 40.36
CA ALA A 34 -16.31 -9.20 41.04
C ALA A 34 -14.86 -9.11 40.55
N MET A 35 -14.17 -10.24 40.38
CA MET A 35 -12.80 -10.29 39.86
C MET A 35 -12.71 -9.75 38.43
N LEU A 36 -13.61 -10.19 37.54
CA LEU A 36 -13.67 -9.70 36.16
C LEU A 36 -13.95 -8.20 36.11
N LYS A 37 -14.85 -7.70 36.95
CA LYS A 37 -15.13 -6.27 37.05
C LYS A 37 -13.89 -5.48 37.48
N GLN A 38 -13.13 -5.98 38.44
CA GLN A 38 -11.89 -5.35 38.88
C GLN A 38 -10.83 -5.36 37.77
N GLN A 39 -10.68 -6.46 37.04
CA GLN A 39 -9.76 -6.54 35.89
C GLN A 39 -10.13 -5.56 34.79
N LEU A 40 -11.42 -5.43 34.47
CA LEU A 40 -11.92 -4.46 33.50
C LEU A 40 -11.61 -3.02 33.93
N GLN A 41 -11.87 -2.69 35.21
CA GLN A 41 -11.58 -1.36 35.74
C GLN A 41 -10.10 -1.03 35.67
N SER A 42 -9.23 -1.97 36.05
CA SER A 42 -7.77 -1.82 35.96
C SER A 42 -7.32 -1.60 34.52
N LEU A 43 -7.86 -2.36 33.57
CA LEU A 43 -7.53 -2.23 32.15
C LEU A 43 -7.99 -0.87 31.59
N GLN A 44 -9.18 -0.41 31.95
CA GLN A 44 -9.71 0.89 31.53
C GLN A 44 -8.89 2.05 32.10
N GLU A 45 -8.51 1.96 33.37
CA GLU A 45 -7.62 2.91 34.03
C GLU A 45 -6.27 2.96 33.30
N ASN A 46 -5.65 1.81 33.06
CA ASN A 46 -4.37 1.74 32.36
C ASN A 46 -4.46 2.31 30.93
N HIS A 47 -5.56 2.05 30.23
CA HIS A 47 -5.79 2.63 28.91
C HIS A 47 -5.87 4.17 28.98
N ARG A 48 -6.66 4.74 29.90
CA ARG A 48 -6.73 6.21 30.09
C ARG A 48 -5.36 6.79 30.40
N GLN A 49 -4.62 6.16 31.31
CA GLN A 49 -3.26 6.56 31.64
C GLN A 49 -2.32 6.52 30.44
N MET A 50 -2.33 5.46 29.63
CA MET A 50 -1.55 5.39 28.39
C MET A 50 -1.95 6.46 27.36
N MET A 51 -3.19 6.96 27.42
CA MET A 51 -3.68 8.08 26.61
C MET A 51 -3.34 9.46 27.20
N GLY A 52 -2.65 9.51 28.34
CA GLY A 52 -2.26 10.74 29.03
C GLY A 52 -3.37 11.33 29.92
N GLU A 53 -4.41 10.56 30.21
CA GLU A 53 -5.54 10.98 31.06
C GLU A 53 -5.36 10.47 32.50
N GLU A 54 -5.94 11.17 33.48
CA GLU A 54 -6.01 10.74 34.90
C GLU A 54 -4.67 10.35 35.55
N LEU A 55 -3.57 11.03 35.16
CA LEU A 55 -2.22 10.72 35.66
C LEU A 55 -1.95 11.15 37.12
N SER A 56 -2.90 11.85 37.74
CA SER A 56 -2.77 12.31 39.12
C SER A 56 -2.69 11.13 40.08
N GLY A 57 -1.62 11.06 40.88
CA GLY A 57 -1.41 9.98 41.86
C GLY A 57 -0.40 8.92 41.43
N LEU A 58 0.08 8.96 40.18
CA LEU A 58 1.23 8.16 39.75
C LEU A 58 2.53 8.76 40.28
N SER A 59 3.48 7.89 40.62
CA SER A 59 4.82 8.33 40.97
C SER A 59 5.62 8.74 39.73
N VAL A 60 6.69 9.50 39.90
CA VAL A 60 7.61 9.84 38.81
C VAL A 60 8.19 8.58 38.16
N GLN A 61 8.42 7.52 38.94
CA GLN A 61 8.91 6.25 38.42
C GLN A 61 7.86 5.57 37.52
N ASP A 62 6.60 5.56 37.92
CA ASP A 62 5.52 4.96 37.12
C ASP A 62 5.33 5.71 35.81
N LEU A 63 5.38 7.05 35.85
CA LEU A 63 5.33 7.90 34.67
C LEU A 63 6.50 7.62 33.71
N GLN A 64 7.72 7.46 34.24
CA GLN A 64 8.89 7.14 33.41
C GLN A 64 8.76 5.78 32.73
N VAL A 65 8.23 4.76 33.43
CA VAL A 65 8.00 3.44 32.84
C VAL A 65 6.98 3.53 31.71
N MET A 66 5.90 4.28 31.91
CA MET A 66 4.86 4.48 30.90
C MET A 66 5.39 5.24 29.68
N GLU A 67 6.13 6.32 29.90
CA GLU A 67 6.78 7.09 28.83
C GLU A 67 7.69 6.19 27.99
N ASN A 68 8.57 5.42 28.63
CA ASN A 68 9.47 4.49 27.95
C ASN A 68 8.69 3.44 27.12
N GLN A 69 7.60 2.91 27.66
CA GLN A 69 6.75 1.96 26.95
C GLN A 69 6.09 2.59 25.71
N LEU A 70 5.57 3.80 25.84
CA LEU A 70 4.98 4.55 24.73
C LEU A 70 6.04 4.90 23.67
N GLU A 71 7.21 5.36 24.08
CA GLU A 71 8.31 5.67 23.16
C GLU A 71 8.76 4.43 22.38
N MET A 72 8.99 3.31 23.05
CA MET A 72 9.37 2.04 22.41
C MET A 72 8.30 1.57 21.42
N SER A 73 7.03 1.59 21.82
CA SER A 73 5.93 1.17 20.94
C SER A 73 5.79 2.08 19.73
N LEU A 74 5.90 3.39 19.91
CA LEU A 74 5.85 4.37 18.83
C LEU A 74 7.02 4.19 17.85
N ARG A 75 8.23 3.95 18.36
CA ARG A 75 9.40 3.65 17.54
C ARG A 75 9.18 2.39 16.70
N ASN A 76 8.64 1.34 17.29
CA ASN A 76 8.34 0.09 16.59
C ASN A 76 7.29 0.29 15.49
N ILE A 77 6.22 1.04 15.77
CA ILE A 77 5.19 1.38 14.80
C ILE A 77 5.79 2.17 13.62
N ARG A 78 6.59 3.20 13.91
CA ARG A 78 7.26 4.01 12.86
C ARG A 78 8.16 3.15 12.00
N THR A 79 9.05 2.36 12.61
CA THR A 79 9.95 1.46 11.91
C THR A 79 9.19 0.50 11.00
N LYS A 80 8.09 -0.09 11.49
CA LYS A 80 7.30 -1.01 10.68
C LYS A 80 6.57 -0.30 9.54
N LYS A 81 6.05 0.91 9.77
CA LYS A 81 5.42 1.72 8.73
C LYS A 81 6.41 2.09 7.63
N ASP A 82 7.61 2.54 8.02
CA ASP A 82 8.66 2.93 7.09
C ASP A 82 9.14 1.75 6.26
N GLN A 83 9.30 0.57 6.88
CA GLN A 83 9.62 -0.68 6.18
C GLN A 83 8.55 -1.03 5.13
N LEU A 84 7.28 -0.98 5.49
CA LEU A 84 6.18 -1.30 4.56
C LEU A 84 6.10 -0.30 3.40
N LEU A 85 6.27 0.99 3.69
CA LEU A 85 6.28 2.03 2.65
C LEU A 85 7.46 1.85 1.70
N PHE A 86 8.64 1.53 2.22
CA PHE A 86 9.82 1.26 1.41
C PHE A 86 9.61 0.05 0.49
N GLU A 87 9.06 -1.04 1.02
CA GLU A 87 8.70 -2.24 0.26
C GLU A 87 7.72 -1.90 -0.88
N GLU A 88 6.67 -1.13 -0.60
CA GLU A 88 5.67 -0.72 -1.59
C GLU A 88 6.28 0.17 -2.68
N ILE A 89 7.13 1.15 -2.31
CA ILE A 89 7.81 2.03 -3.27
C ILE A 89 8.68 1.21 -4.23
N GLU A 90 9.47 0.28 -3.70
CA GLU A 90 10.35 -0.55 -4.53
C GLU A 90 9.55 -1.50 -5.43
N GLU A 91 8.43 -2.05 -4.93
CA GLU A 91 7.54 -2.87 -5.75
C GLU A 91 6.93 -2.07 -6.90
N LEU A 92 6.41 -0.87 -6.63
CA LEU A 92 5.82 0.01 -7.62
C LEU A 92 6.85 0.46 -8.66
N LYS A 93 8.06 0.82 -8.22
CA LYS A 93 9.18 1.16 -9.12
C LYS A 93 9.54 0.00 -10.04
N ARG A 94 9.63 -1.23 -9.50
CA ARG A 94 9.87 -2.44 -10.30
C ARG A 94 8.76 -2.66 -11.34
N LYS A 95 7.49 -2.54 -10.93
CA LYS A 95 6.33 -2.66 -11.84
C LYS A 95 6.39 -1.58 -12.94
N GLY A 96 6.66 -0.33 -12.57
CA GLY A 96 6.82 0.78 -13.51
C GLY A 96 7.91 0.52 -14.55
N ASN A 97 9.07 0.01 -14.13
CA ASN A 97 10.17 -0.34 -15.03
C ASN A 97 9.78 -1.44 -16.03
N ILE A 98 9.07 -2.47 -15.59
CA ILE A 98 8.61 -3.57 -16.46
C ILE A 98 7.62 -3.03 -17.50
N ILE A 99 6.60 -2.28 -17.06
CA ILE A 99 5.60 -1.71 -17.95
C ILE A 99 6.25 -0.76 -18.96
N HIS A 100 7.19 0.09 -18.52
CA HIS A 100 7.92 0.98 -19.40
C HIS A 100 8.72 0.19 -20.46
N HIS A 101 9.41 -0.87 -20.06
CA HIS A 101 10.15 -1.72 -20.99
C HIS A 101 9.23 -2.37 -22.02
N GLU A 102 8.12 -2.97 -21.59
CA GLU A 102 7.13 -3.57 -22.49
C GLU A 102 6.53 -2.54 -23.46
N ASN A 103 6.25 -1.33 -22.98
CA ASN A 103 5.73 -0.24 -23.81
C ASN A 103 6.72 0.14 -24.93
N VAL A 104 8.01 0.30 -24.59
CA VAL A 104 9.06 0.58 -25.58
C VAL A 104 9.12 -0.52 -26.64
N GLU A 105 9.06 -1.79 -26.25
CA GLU A 105 9.08 -2.91 -27.19
C GLU A 105 7.83 -2.95 -28.09
N LEU A 106 6.65 -2.64 -27.54
CA LEU A 106 5.42 -2.51 -28.33
C LEU A 106 5.50 -1.33 -29.31
N CYS A 107 6.00 -0.17 -28.90
CA CYS A 107 6.21 0.97 -29.79
C CYS A 107 7.14 0.63 -30.96
N LYS A 108 8.24 -0.11 -30.70
CA LYS A 108 9.14 -0.59 -31.78
C LYS A 108 8.39 -1.49 -32.77
N LYS A 109 7.60 -2.44 -32.28
CA LYS A 109 6.80 -3.34 -33.15
C LYS A 109 5.78 -2.57 -33.99
N VAL A 110 5.08 -1.59 -33.40
CA VAL A 110 4.12 -0.75 -34.13
C VAL A 110 4.81 0.07 -35.22
N ASN A 111 5.98 0.65 -34.91
CA ASN A 111 6.75 1.39 -35.91
C ASN A 111 7.18 0.50 -37.07
N HIS A 112 7.65 -0.71 -36.79
CA HIS A 112 8.01 -1.68 -37.83
C HIS A 112 6.83 -2.04 -38.73
N ILE A 113 5.66 -2.35 -38.13
CA ILE A 113 4.43 -2.64 -38.89
C ILE A 113 4.01 -1.43 -39.74
N ARG A 114 4.18 -0.20 -39.23
CA ARG A 114 3.86 1.02 -39.97
C ARG A 114 4.78 1.19 -41.18
N GLU A 115 6.07 0.92 -41.03
CA GLU A 115 7.05 0.95 -42.12
C GLU A 115 6.72 -0.09 -43.19
N GLU A 116 6.46 -1.34 -42.80
CA GLU A 116 6.05 -2.42 -43.72
C GLU A 116 4.76 -2.07 -44.47
N ASN A 117 3.73 -1.58 -43.76
CA ASN A 117 2.49 -1.15 -44.39
C ASN A 117 2.71 -0.01 -45.37
N THR A 118 3.57 0.96 -45.05
CA THR A 118 3.90 2.07 -45.95
C THR A 118 4.54 1.56 -47.25
N GLU A 119 5.45 0.59 -47.14
CA GLU A 119 6.08 -0.03 -48.31
C GLU A 119 5.08 -0.85 -49.13
N LEU A 120 4.17 -1.60 -48.48
CA LEU A 120 3.09 -2.32 -49.16
C LEU A 120 2.14 -1.36 -49.91
N TYR A 121 1.73 -0.26 -49.29
CA TYR A 121 0.91 0.77 -49.96
C TYR A 121 1.63 1.36 -51.18
N LYS A 122 2.94 1.62 -51.07
CA LYS A 122 3.77 2.07 -52.19
C LYS A 122 3.83 1.03 -53.31
N GLN A 123 3.92 -0.27 -53.01
CA GLN A 123 3.91 -1.33 -54.02
C GLN A 123 2.55 -1.48 -54.71
N VAL A 124 1.44 -1.36 -53.97
CA VAL A 124 0.07 -1.50 -54.52
C VAL A 124 -0.33 -0.30 -55.39
N TYR A 125 0.06 0.91 -55.00
CA TYR A 125 -0.34 2.15 -55.71
C TYR A 125 0.76 2.76 -56.60
N GLY A 126 2.04 2.43 -56.37
CA GLY A 126 3.19 2.98 -57.12
C GLY A 126 3.49 2.33 -58.46
N ILE A 127 2.77 1.26 -58.85
CA ILE A 127 2.95 0.59 -60.17
C ILE A 127 2.17 1.31 -61.29
N ARG A 128 1.42 2.38 -61.00
CA ARG A 128 0.59 3.07 -62.01
C ARG A 128 1.23 4.28 -62.69
N GLU A 129 2.55 4.43 -62.65
CA GLU A 129 3.27 5.51 -63.36
C GLU A 129 4.51 5.01 -64.12
N THR A 130 4.33 4.17 -65.14
CA THR A 130 5.34 4.05 -66.23
C THR A 130 4.74 3.92 -67.62
N ASP A 131 3.48 4.30 -67.84
CA ASP A 131 2.96 4.41 -69.21
C ASP A 131 2.14 5.69 -69.46
N SER A 132 2.78 6.58 -70.21
CA SER A 132 2.18 7.30 -71.32
C SER A 132 0.98 8.23 -71.06
N THR A 133 1.26 9.53 -71.09
CA THR A 133 0.41 10.62 -71.63
C THR A 133 -1.01 10.80 -71.06
N ASN A 134 -1.19 11.95 -70.41
CA ASN A 134 -2.36 12.82 -70.56
C ASN A 134 -3.74 12.20 -70.23
N ARG A 135 -4.22 12.41 -69.00
CA ARG A 135 -5.49 13.12 -68.81
C ARG A 135 -5.75 13.51 -67.36
N ASN A 136 -5.87 14.81 -67.19
CA ASN A 136 -6.54 15.51 -66.11
C ASN A 136 -7.97 14.94 -65.90
N VAL A 137 -8.17 13.97 -64.98
CA VAL A 137 -9.46 13.65 -64.35
C VAL A 137 -9.20 13.01 -62.98
N PHE A 138 -9.84 13.56 -61.94
CA PHE A 138 -9.94 13.09 -60.54
C PHE A 138 -9.03 13.75 -59.48
N LEU A 139 -8.98 15.09 -59.47
CA LEU A 139 -8.73 15.86 -58.23
C LEU A 139 -10.01 16.42 -57.59
N THR A 140 -11.19 15.93 -57.98
CA THR A 140 -12.47 16.51 -57.54
C THR A 140 -13.33 15.49 -56.81
N ASN A 141 -13.33 15.64 -55.49
CA ASN A 141 -14.40 15.33 -54.53
C ASN A 141 -14.09 14.25 -53.49
N ALA A 142 -13.34 14.64 -52.43
CA ALA A 142 -13.67 14.33 -51.04
C ALA A 142 -12.80 15.14 -50.05
N LEU A 143 -12.67 16.46 -50.26
CA LEU A 143 -12.31 17.36 -49.17
C LEU A 143 -13.56 17.58 -48.33
N SER A 144 -13.78 16.73 -47.33
CA SER A 144 -14.59 17.08 -46.18
C SER A 144 -13.85 16.68 -44.92
N ILE A 145 -13.33 17.71 -44.24
CA ILE A 145 -13.02 17.72 -42.81
C ILE A 145 -11.75 16.94 -42.40
N ARG A 146 -10.63 17.66 -42.45
CA ARG A 146 -9.59 17.72 -41.40
C ARG A 146 -8.88 16.40 -41.01
N ASP A 147 -8.28 15.72 -41.98
CA ASP A 147 -7.30 14.66 -41.74
C ASP A 147 -5.96 15.03 -42.38
N ASP A 148 -5.03 15.54 -41.56
CA ASP A 148 -3.64 15.76 -41.96
C ASP A 148 -2.86 14.44 -41.83
N PRO A 149 -2.38 13.84 -42.93
CA PRO A 149 -1.60 12.59 -42.88
C PRO A 149 -0.20 12.77 -42.24
N HIS A 150 0.20 14.01 -41.94
CA HIS A 150 1.46 14.34 -41.25
C HIS A 150 1.30 14.71 -39.77
N ALA A 151 0.14 14.48 -39.15
CA ALA A 151 0.00 14.64 -37.71
C ALA A 151 0.81 13.56 -36.98
N THR A 152 2.10 13.83 -36.78
CA THR A 152 2.99 13.10 -35.87
C THR A 152 2.30 13.08 -34.51
N ILE A 153 1.74 11.93 -34.14
CA ILE A 153 1.17 11.73 -32.82
C ILE A 153 2.36 11.71 -31.86
N HIS A 154 2.74 12.90 -31.37
CA HIS A 154 3.60 13.04 -30.22
C HIS A 154 2.82 12.56 -29.01
N LEU A 155 2.88 11.26 -28.74
CA LEU A 155 2.59 10.71 -27.41
C LEU A 155 3.70 11.21 -26.48
N GLN A 156 3.59 12.47 -26.05
CA GLN A 156 4.41 12.96 -24.96
C GLN A 156 4.06 12.11 -23.73
N LEU A 157 5.04 11.30 -23.32
CA LEU A 157 5.09 10.77 -21.97
C LEU A 157 4.96 11.96 -21.02
N SER A 158 3.98 11.95 -20.13
CA SER A 158 4.03 12.81 -18.94
C SER A 158 5.34 12.51 -18.24
N GLN A 159 6.33 13.39 -18.40
CA GLN A 159 7.56 13.30 -17.63
C GLN A 159 7.18 13.46 -16.16
N PRO A 160 7.82 12.73 -15.23
CA PRO A 160 7.67 13.04 -13.82
C PRO A 160 8.13 14.48 -13.61
N ASP A 161 7.30 15.28 -12.92
CA ASP A 161 7.59 16.68 -12.61
C ASP A 161 9.02 16.81 -12.06
N GLN A 162 9.88 17.57 -12.75
CA GLN A 162 11.24 17.88 -12.28
C GLN A 162 11.27 18.92 -11.14
N HIS A 163 10.19 19.06 -10.37
CA HIS A 163 10.12 20.07 -9.31
C HIS A 163 10.94 19.74 -8.05
N GLU A 164 11.53 18.56 -7.91
CA GLU A 164 12.32 18.19 -6.71
C GLU A 164 13.86 18.31 -6.85
N ALA A 165 14.40 18.70 -8.01
CA ALA A 165 15.86 18.84 -8.16
C ALA A 165 16.39 20.25 -7.83
N THR A 166 15.53 21.28 -7.81
CA THR A 166 15.94 22.67 -7.59
C THR A 166 15.92 23.13 -6.13
N GLU A 167 15.20 22.46 -5.23
CA GLU A 167 15.23 22.83 -3.80
C GLU A 167 16.45 22.25 -3.06
N ALA A 168 17.00 21.13 -3.51
CA ALA A 168 18.17 20.52 -2.88
C ALA A 168 19.47 21.34 -3.09
N SER A 169 19.53 22.20 -4.11
CA SER A 169 20.71 23.03 -4.38
C SER A 169 20.70 24.38 -3.66
N LEU A 170 19.55 24.87 -3.18
CA LEU A 170 19.45 26.19 -2.53
C LEU A 170 19.58 26.13 -0.99
N GLN A 171 19.51 24.97 -0.36
CA GLN A 171 19.73 24.84 1.09
C GLN A 171 21.19 24.55 1.50
N SER A 172 22.10 24.29 0.54
CA SER A 172 23.51 23.96 0.85
C SER A 172 24.45 25.18 0.89
N THR A 173 23.96 26.40 0.67
CA THR A 173 24.79 27.63 0.70
C THR A 173 24.23 28.69 1.64
N SER A 174 24.18 28.38 2.93
CA SER A 174 23.98 29.37 4.01
C SER A 174 24.50 28.81 5.34
N LEU A 175 25.80 28.53 5.39
CA LEU A 175 26.56 28.43 6.64
C LEU A 175 27.64 29.51 6.57
N GLY A 176 27.34 30.64 7.22
CA GLY A 176 28.16 31.80 7.45
C GLY A 176 27.50 32.64 8.53
#